data_AF-A0A9C8WRQ9-F1
#
_entry.id   AF-A0A9C8WRQ9-F1
#
_cell.length_a   1.000
_cell.length_b   1.000
_cell.length_c   1.000
_cell.angle_alpha   90.00
_cell.angle_beta   90.00
_cell.angle_gamma   90.00
#
_symmetry.space_group_name_H-M   'P 1'
#
loop_
_entity.id
_entity.type
_entity.pdbx_description
1 polymer ?
#
loop_
_entity_poly.entity_id
_entity_poly.type
_entity_poly.pdbx_seq_one_letter_code
_entity_poly.pdbx_strand_id
1 'polypeptide(L)' 'MKLFVLNSGSSSLKYTLYDISGGIREIVSGLVERIGEQEGTATLLEKAPDKGKAS' A
#
# COMPACT_ATOMS: atom_id res chain seq x y z
N MET A 1 -13.69 7.38 3.83
CA MET A 1 -12.52 8.17 3.39
C MET A 1 -11.34 7.25 3.18
N LYS A 2 -10.62 7.41 2.06
CA LYS A 2 -9.38 6.67 1.77
C LYS A 2 -8.19 7.61 1.92
N LEU A 3 -7.12 7.13 2.54
CA LEU A 3 -5.85 7.86 2.70
C LEU A 3 -4.76 7.10 1.95
N PHE A 4 -4.18 7.71 0.92
CA PHE A 4 -3.08 7.12 0.16
C PHE A 4 -1.76 7.74 0.58
N VAL A 5 -0.91 6.94 1.22
CA VAL A 5 0.38 7.36 1.76
C VAL A 5 1.48 6.94 0.79
N LEU A 6 2.32 7.89 0.42
CA LEU A 6 3.47 7.69 -0.46
C LEU A 6 4.75 8.03 0.30
N ASN A 7 5.75 7.16 0.15
CA ASN A 7 7.13 7.44 0.49
C ASN A 7 7.95 7.26 -0.79
N SER A 8 8.41 8.38 -1.35
CA SER A 8 9.16 8.41 -2.61
C SER A 8 10.64 8.56 -2.32
N GLY A 9 11.42 7.57 -2.77
CA GLY A 9 12.85 7.72 -3.00
C GLY A 9 13.11 8.23 -4.42
N SER A 10 14.38 8.42 -4.77
CA SER A 10 14.80 8.82 -6.12
C SER A 10 14.59 7.71 -7.17
N SER A 11 14.68 6.44 -6.76
CA SER A 11 14.48 5.26 -7.62
C SER A 11 13.51 4.23 -7.02
N SER A 12 12.69 4.64 -6.04
CA SER A 12 11.71 3.76 -5.39
C SER A 12 10.46 4.51 -4.94
N LEU A 13 9.35 3.78 -4.82
CA LEU A 13 8.09 4.28 -4.27
C LEU A 13 7.46 3.21 -3.39
N LYS A 14 7.48 3.43 -2.07
CA LYS A 14 6.68 2.64 -1.14
C LYS A 14 5.32 3.31 -0.97
N TYR A 15 4.25 2.54 -1.08
CA TYR A 15 2.90 3.09 -0.98
C TYR A 15 2.01 2.21 -0.10
N THR A 16 1.06 2.86 0.58
CA THR A 16 0.01 2.19 1.34
C THR A 16 -1.31 2.94 1.21
N LEU A 17 -2.40 2.22 0.92
CA LEU A 17 -3.76 2.75 0.94
C LEU A 17 -4.47 2.31 2.20
N TYR A 18 -4.96 3.27 2.97
CA TYR A 18 -5.77 3.04 4.17
C TYR A 18 -7.23 3.38 3.92
N ASP A 19 -8.13 2.57 4.48
CA ASP A 19 -9.49 2.98 4.83
C ASP A 19 -9.45 3.60 6.22
N ILE A 20 -9.96 4.82 6.36
CA ILE A 20 -10.00 5.52 7.65
C ILE A 20 -11.43 5.86 8.09
N SER A 21 -12.44 5.27 7.45
CA SER A 21 -13.85 5.58 7.71
C SER A 21 -14.36 5.05 9.06
N GLY A 22 -13.66 4.11 9.70
CA GLY A 22 -14.08 3.46 10.95
C GLY A 22 -12.90 2.97 11.81
N GLY A 23 -11.74 3.60 11.67
CA GLY A 23 -10.45 3.13 12.19
C GLY A 23 -9.42 3.04 11.07
N ILE A 24 -8.12 3.00 11.42
CA ILE A 24 -7.05 2.90 10.42
C ILE A 24 -6.91 1.44 9.99
N ARG A 25 -7.36 1.13 8.78
CA ARG A 25 -7.23 -0.20 8.18
C ARG A 25 -6.44 -0.12 6.89
N GLU A 26 -5.35 -0.87 6.80
CA GLU A 26 -4.59 -1.02 5.56
C GLU A 26 -5.38 -1.89 4.57
N ILE A 27 -5.56 -1.40 3.34
CA ILE A 27 -6.23 -2.13 2.25
C ILE A 27 -5.19 -2.80 1.35
N VAL A 28 -4.16 -2.04 0.97
CA VAL A 28 -3.10 -2.51 0.09
C VAL A 28 -1.83 -1.75 0.40
N SER A 29 -0.70 -2.45 0.31
CA SER A 29 0.62 -1.83 0.29
C SER A 29 1.44 -2.38 -0.86
N GLY A 30 2.44 -1.62 -1.26
CA GLY A 30 3.35 -2.07 -2.28
C GLY A 30 4.62 -1.25 -2.33
N LEU A 31 5.51 -1.71 -3.19
CA LEU A 31 6.84 -1.17 -3.36
C LEU A 31 7.22 -1.27 -4.83
N VAL A 32 7.55 -0.14 -5.42
CA VAL A 32 8.20 -0.05 -6.73
C VAL A 32 9.68 0.24 -6.46
N GLU A 33 10.58 -0.53 -7.08
CA GLU A 33 12.02 -0.38 -6.90
C GLU A 33 12.75 -0.37 -8.23
N ARG A 34 13.95 0.23 -8.21
CA ARG A 34 14.86 0.32 -9.36
C ARG A 34 14.18 1.01 -10.55
N ILE A 35 13.44 2.08 -10.25
CA ILE A 35 12.76 2.91 -11.25
C ILE A 35 13.82 3.51 -12.18
N GLY A 36 13.63 3.33 -13.49
CA GLY A 36 14.58 3.76 -14.52
C GLY A 36 15.66 2.74 -14.87
N GLU A 37 15.65 1.55 -14.24
CA GLU A 37 16.56 0.44 -14.55
C GLU A 37 15.83 -0.71 -15.25
N GLN A 38 16.56 -1.55 -15.99
CA GLN A 38 15.97 -2.64 -16.78
C GLN A 38 15.30 -3.71 -15.89
N GLU A 39 15.87 -3.96 -14.72
CA GLU A 39 15.32 -4.91 -13.74
C GLU A 39 14.45 -4.21 -12.68
N GLY A 40 13.82 -3.10 -13.06
CA GLY A 40 12.77 -2.43 -12.28
C GLY A 40 11.61 -3.39 -11.99
N THR A 41 11.04 -3.29 -10.79
CA THR A 41 9.97 -4.20 -10.36
C THR A 41 8.92 -3.50 -9.50
N ALA A 42 7.71 -4.04 -9.50
CA ALA A 42 6.61 -3.60 -8.67
C ALA A 42 6.02 -4.78 -7.91
N THR A 43 6.00 -4.67 -6.58
CA THR A 43 5.37 -5.66 -5.70
C THR A 43 4.13 -5.05 -5.06
N LEU A 44 3.06 -5.83 -4.99
CA LEU A 44 1.78 -5.44 -4.40
C LEU A 44 1.32 -6.53 -3.42
N LEU A 45 0.85 -6.09 -2.25
CA LEU A 45 0.32 -6.93 -1.19
C LEU A 45 -1.09 -6.45 -0.85
N GLU A 46 -2.10 -7.19 -1.31
CA GLU A 46 -3.48 -6.98 -0.88
C GLU A 46 -3.68 -7.50 0.54
N LYS A 47 -4.37 -6.71 1.37
CA LYS A 47 -4.79 -7.18 2.70
C LYS A 47 -6.20 -7.73 2.59
N ALA A 48 -6.38 -8.94 3.14
CA ALA A 48 -7.71 -9.52 3.25
C ALA A 48 -8.64 -8.59 4.05
N PRO A 49 -9.92 -8.48 3.68
CA PRO A 49 -10.87 -7.74 4.49
C PRO A 49 -10.94 -8.37 5.89
N ASP A 50 -10.92 -7.52 6.92
CA ASP A 50 -11.16 -7.97 8.29
C ASP A 50 -12.45 -8.79 8.33
N LYS A 51 -12.34 -10.06 8.75
CA LYS A 51 -13.50 -10.84 9.17
C LYS A 51 -13.97 -10.20 10.46
N GLY A 52 -14.91 -9.25 10.35
CA GLY A 52 -15.50 -8.60 11.51
C GLY A 52 -15.87 -9.65 12.55
N LYS A 53 -15.35 -9.51 13.78
CA LYS A 53 -15.91 -10.23 14.92
C LYS A 53 -17.36 -9.76 15.03
N ALA A 54 -18.30 -10.64 14.71
CA ALA A 54 -19.71 -10.42 15.04
C ALA A 54 -19.79 -10.20 16.55
N SER A 55 -20.14 -8.99 16.95
CA SER A 55 -20.53 -8.63 18.31
C SER A 55 -21.94 -9.06 18.59
#